data_AF-A0A917T2I4-F1
#
_entry.id   AF-A0A917T2I4-F1
#
_cell.length_a   1.000
_cell.length_b   1.000
_cell.length_c   1.000
_cell.angle_alpha   90.00
_cell.angle_beta   90.00
_cell.angle_gamma   90.00
#
_symmetry.space_group_name_H-M   'P 1'
#
loop_
_entity.id
_entity.type
_entity.pdbx_description
1 polymer ?
#
loop_
_entity_poly.entity_id
_entity_poly.type
_entity_poly.pdbx_seq_one_letter_code
_entity_poly.pdbx_strand_id
1 'polypeptide(L)'
;MALMTKDDLAGLQQMLQKARQRPISFGLCMGKKPEDTVICTDLVKSPDVMMRQAKKQGETAKLTQGTLTVEGKIILFSCETDPPKGLKNNLKKFLLKSDITMKPRVLLPGGGEMADEDGEDGNELDGADTGTAEPDAAQDTGPTPEPVQAGDSDNGNDSTDGTPGSDSDMQEDPLAGEWAQALARLGPAVRSFAAGDDPKAATVAKAWAGAEGAAAKGQYKVALAVVTKIEPLLGAQGIRPAPEAPQPDPLAAKWAAVAPALEKLYTAAMARNPENRQKLQAAWAMATEKAGAQDYKAALTIAERLKPALDAVVKAAPAAAAPEVPRDVVPFQKSRVLWAKTRSTMRSELGKLQSAIDAVASQNADLEIDSSGLFEHLEVFDDALEDILDRITTTPDGQEREALKKQAIAAIESYQAALSSGFFSDVDKNNGFAPVAITSTAVNSLSTISRVLSA
;
A
#
# COMPACT_ATOMS: atom_id res chain seq x y z
N MET A 1 23.42 -7.38 33.57
CA MET A 1 24.39 -6.35 33.18
C MET A 1 24.22 -6.15 31.69
N ALA A 2 23.74 -4.99 31.25
CA ALA A 2 23.66 -4.61 29.84
C ALA A 2 24.04 -3.13 29.64
N LEU A 3 24.98 -2.63 30.44
CA LEU A 3 25.70 -1.41 30.10
C LEU A 3 26.60 -1.74 28.90
N MET A 4 26.43 -1.02 27.80
CA MET A 4 27.45 -0.95 26.74
C MET A 4 28.79 -0.63 27.38
N THR A 5 29.84 -1.35 27.00
CA THR A 5 31.18 -1.07 27.53
C THR A 5 31.68 0.28 27.00
N LYS A 6 32.71 0.85 27.63
CA LYS A 6 33.32 2.10 27.14
C LYS A 6 33.85 1.95 25.72
N ASP A 7 34.28 0.74 25.34
CA ASP A 7 34.72 0.40 23.99
C ASP A 7 33.55 0.35 22.99
N ASP A 8 32.38 -0.16 23.38
CA ASP A 8 31.17 -0.14 22.54
C ASP A 8 30.69 1.30 22.29
N LEU A 9 30.75 2.17 23.31
CA LEU A 9 30.42 3.60 23.18
C LEU A 9 31.42 4.35 22.29
N ALA A 10 32.72 4.04 22.40
CA ALA A 10 33.74 4.58 21.50
C ALA A 10 33.53 4.10 20.06
N GLY A 11 33.16 2.83 19.86
CA GLY A 11 32.76 2.28 18.56
C GLY A 11 31.56 3.00 17.96
N LEU A 12 30.51 3.24 18.74
CA LEU A 12 29.34 4.01 18.32
C LEU A 12 29.72 5.44 17.92
N GLN A 13 30.54 6.14 18.71
CA GLN A 13 31.01 7.49 18.36
C GLN A 13 31.81 7.52 17.05
N GLN A 14 32.67 6.53 16.78
CA GLN A 14 33.36 6.42 15.49
C GLN A 14 32.41 6.18 14.33
N MET A 15 31.36 5.37 14.51
CA MET A 15 30.36 5.15 13.47
C MET A 15 29.48 6.38 13.24
N LEU A 16 29.13 7.14 14.28
CA LEU A 16 28.46 8.45 14.15
C LEU A 16 29.30 9.48 13.37
N GLN A 17 30.64 9.44 13.46
CA GLN A 17 31.50 10.27 12.60
C GLN A 17 31.42 9.85 11.13
N LYS A 18 31.34 8.55 10.84
CA LYS A 18 31.20 8.03 9.46
C LYS A 18 29.79 8.27 8.89
N ALA A 19 28.76 8.25 9.75
CA ALA A 19 27.38 8.59 9.41
C ALA A 19 27.18 10.04 8.96
N ARG A 20 28.17 10.92 9.16
CA ARG A 20 28.22 12.28 8.57
C ARG A 20 28.64 12.30 7.09
N GLN A 21 29.32 11.25 6.63
CA GLN A 21 29.86 11.17 5.26
C GLN A 21 28.98 10.32 4.34
N ARG A 22 28.33 9.28 4.89
CA ARG A 22 27.38 8.43 4.19
C ARG A 22 26.41 7.78 5.18
N PRO A 23 25.18 7.41 4.77
CA PRO A 23 24.29 6.60 5.60
C PRO A 23 24.96 5.29 6.03
N ILE A 24 24.65 4.85 7.26
CA ILE A 24 25.14 3.57 7.81
C ILE A 24 23.96 2.72 8.27
N SER A 25 24.10 1.40 8.29
CA SER A 25 23.04 0.53 8.80
C SER A 25 23.06 0.48 10.32
N PHE A 26 21.88 0.47 10.95
CA PHE A 26 21.74 0.31 12.40
C PHE A 26 20.68 -0.75 12.76
N GLY A 27 20.87 -1.35 13.92
CA GLY A 27 19.88 -2.16 14.61
C GLY A 27 19.87 -1.78 16.09
N LEU A 28 18.68 -1.69 16.67
CA LEU A 28 18.48 -1.20 18.03
C LEU A 28 17.59 -2.14 18.82
N CYS A 29 18.00 -2.46 20.05
CA CYS A 29 17.17 -3.08 21.07
C CYS A 29 16.98 -2.09 22.22
N MET A 30 15.73 -1.69 22.48
CA MET A 30 15.43 -0.73 23.54
C MET A 30 15.42 -1.44 24.90
N GLY A 31 16.28 -1.02 25.81
CA GLY A 31 16.36 -1.56 27.17
C GLY A 31 15.13 -1.20 28.01
N LYS A 32 14.95 -1.86 29.16
CA LYS A 32 13.93 -1.46 30.14
C LYS A 32 14.23 -0.08 30.73
N LYS A 33 15.51 0.27 30.82
CA LYS A 33 15.99 1.61 31.09
C LYS A 33 16.72 2.17 29.87
N PRO A 34 16.84 3.51 29.72
CA PRO A 34 17.64 4.11 28.65
C PRO A 34 19.11 3.68 28.64
N GLU A 35 19.68 3.30 29.78
CA GLU A 35 21.07 2.85 29.92
C GLU A 35 21.32 1.39 29.50
N ASP A 36 20.26 0.59 29.36
CA ASP A 36 20.29 -0.80 28.88
C ASP A 36 19.93 -0.90 27.37
N THR A 37 19.81 0.24 26.67
CA THR A 37 19.53 0.28 25.23
C THR A 37 20.80 -0.02 24.43
N VAL A 38 20.71 -0.98 23.52
CA VAL A 38 21.82 -1.43 22.66
C VAL A 38 21.61 -0.94 21.23
N ILE A 39 22.63 -0.28 20.67
CA ILE A 39 22.66 0.15 19.27
C ILE A 39 23.87 -0.48 18.57
N CYS A 40 23.63 -1.35 17.59
CA CYS A 40 24.66 -1.88 16.70
C CYS A 40 24.66 -1.08 15.39
N THR A 41 25.84 -0.72 14.89
CA THR A 41 26.00 0.02 13.61
C THR A 41 27.14 -0.55 12.77
N ASP A 42 26.96 -0.59 11.45
CA ASP A 42 27.94 -1.11 10.49
C ASP A 42 27.79 -0.38 9.14
N LEU A 43 28.83 -0.43 8.32
CA LEU A 43 28.95 0.27 7.03
C LEU A 43 28.62 -0.61 5.82
N VAL A 44 28.57 -1.93 6.03
CA VAL A 44 28.50 -2.95 4.98
C VAL A 44 27.41 -3.99 5.29
N LYS A 45 27.24 -4.35 6.57
CA LYS A 45 26.20 -5.31 6.99
C LYS A 45 24.82 -4.64 7.00
N SER A 46 23.81 -5.36 6.52
CA SER A 46 22.44 -4.86 6.43
C SER A 46 21.79 -4.59 7.80
N PRO A 47 20.73 -3.76 7.85
CA PRO A 47 20.02 -3.45 9.09
C PRO A 47 19.45 -4.68 9.81
N ASP A 48 18.97 -5.70 9.09
CA ASP A 48 18.52 -6.97 9.69
C ASP A 48 19.65 -7.71 10.43
N VAL A 49 20.87 -7.72 9.89
CA VAL A 49 22.04 -8.31 10.58
C VAL A 49 22.39 -7.51 11.84
N MET A 50 22.30 -6.17 11.78
CA MET A 50 22.50 -5.30 12.94
C MET A 50 21.39 -5.47 14.00
N MET A 51 20.15 -5.69 13.58
CA MET A 51 19.02 -5.94 14.47
C MET A 51 19.16 -7.28 15.18
N ARG A 52 19.56 -8.35 14.47
CA ARG A 52 19.88 -9.64 15.09
C ARG A 52 21.03 -9.52 16.10
N GLN A 53 22.04 -8.69 15.81
CA GLN A 53 23.15 -8.43 16.73
C GLN A 53 22.68 -7.66 17.98
N ALA A 54 21.89 -6.59 17.80
CA ALA A 54 21.31 -5.82 18.90
C ALA A 54 20.34 -6.67 19.75
N LYS A 55 19.56 -7.56 19.13
CA LYS A 55 18.67 -8.53 19.80
C LYS A 55 19.41 -9.57 20.63
N LYS A 56 20.63 -9.96 20.21
CA LYS A 56 21.48 -10.91 20.94
C LYS A 56 22.13 -10.28 22.18
N GLN A 57 22.37 -8.97 22.15
CA GLN A 57 23.02 -8.21 23.22
C GLN A 57 22.01 -7.53 24.17
N GLY A 58 20.85 -7.13 23.65
CA GLY A 58 19.79 -6.45 24.41
C GLY A 58 18.83 -7.40 25.12
N GLU A 59 18.08 -6.85 26.06
CA GLU A 59 17.26 -7.61 27.03
C GLU A 59 15.74 -7.59 26.76
N THR A 60 15.27 -6.99 25.65
CA THR A 60 13.83 -6.88 25.36
C THR A 60 13.48 -7.24 23.91
N ALA A 61 12.20 -7.53 23.68
CA ALA A 61 11.64 -7.72 22.33
C ALA A 61 11.34 -6.40 21.59
N LYS A 62 11.64 -5.23 22.18
CA LYS A 62 11.40 -3.92 21.56
C LYS A 62 12.56 -3.56 20.63
N LEU A 63 12.43 -3.98 19.37
CA LEU A 63 13.47 -3.91 18.35
C LEU A 63 13.07 -2.92 17.24
N THR A 64 14.06 -2.30 16.61
CA THR A 64 13.91 -1.59 15.34
C THR A 64 15.24 -1.60 14.57
N GLN A 65 15.19 -1.27 13.28
CA GLN A 65 16.33 -1.27 12.39
C GLN A 65 16.15 -0.25 11.26
N GLY A 66 17.25 0.09 10.60
CA GLY A 66 17.22 0.80 9.33
C GLY A 66 18.52 1.55 9.08
N THR A 67 18.44 2.79 8.59
CA THR A 67 19.62 3.61 8.26
C THR A 67 19.79 4.78 9.20
N LEU A 68 21.03 5.02 9.62
CA LEU A 68 21.44 6.13 10.48
C LEU A 68 22.31 7.11 9.66
N THR A 69 21.94 8.39 9.69
CA THR A 69 22.67 9.50 9.07
C THR A 69 22.86 10.62 10.10
N VAL A 70 23.93 11.42 10.00
CA VAL A 70 24.18 12.54 10.93
C VAL A 70 24.26 13.87 10.19
N GLU A 71 23.27 14.72 10.43
CA GLU A 71 23.16 16.06 9.84
C GLU A 71 23.51 17.11 10.90
N GLY A 72 24.78 17.56 10.88
CA GLY A 72 25.28 18.58 11.81
C GLY A 72 25.26 18.13 13.28
N LYS A 73 24.20 18.51 14.01
CA LYS A 73 23.94 18.14 15.42
C LYS A 73 22.72 17.23 15.60
N ILE A 74 22.14 16.72 14.51
CA ILE A 74 21.00 15.80 14.52
C ILE A 74 21.47 14.41 14.08
N ILE A 75 21.09 13.37 14.82
CA ILE A 75 21.22 11.98 14.40
C ILE A 75 19.86 11.54 13.86
N LEU A 76 19.79 11.26 12.57
CA LEU A 76 18.60 10.77 11.88
C LEU A 76 18.60 9.25 11.91
N PHE A 77 17.59 8.66 12.54
CA PHE A 77 17.30 7.23 12.53
C PHE A 77 16.09 7.00 11.62
N SER A 78 16.32 6.52 10.40
CA SER A 78 15.24 6.11 9.49
C SER A 78 14.93 4.63 9.71
N CYS A 79 13.75 4.35 10.26
CA CYS A 79 13.32 2.99 10.59
C CYS A 79 12.66 2.30 9.38
N GLU A 80 13.04 1.05 9.09
CA GLU A 80 12.42 0.19 8.08
C GLU A 80 11.12 -0.45 8.57
N THR A 81 11.04 -0.73 9.87
CA THR A 81 9.88 -1.30 10.56
C THR A 81 9.36 -0.33 11.60
N ASP A 82 8.06 -0.38 11.93
CA ASP A 82 7.45 0.52 12.92
C ASP A 82 8.24 0.49 14.25
N PRO A 83 8.89 1.59 14.66
CA PRO A 83 9.69 1.61 15.87
C PRO A 83 8.82 1.50 17.14
N PRO A 84 9.34 0.92 18.23
CA PRO A 84 8.64 0.86 19.50
C PRO A 84 8.19 2.24 20.01
N LYS A 85 6.99 2.31 20.60
CA LYS A 85 6.48 3.54 21.25
C LYS A 85 7.47 4.08 22.29
N GLY A 86 7.58 5.40 22.38
CA GLY A 86 8.55 6.09 23.22
C GLY A 86 10.03 6.02 22.79
N LEU A 87 10.37 5.44 21.63
CA LEU A 87 11.77 5.29 21.20
C LEU A 87 12.53 6.62 21.13
N LYS A 88 11.92 7.68 20.58
CA LYS A 88 12.54 9.02 20.47
C LYS A 88 12.97 9.57 21.84
N ASN A 89 12.11 9.44 22.85
CA ASN A 89 12.40 9.83 24.23
C ASN A 89 13.43 8.91 24.91
N ASN A 90 13.43 7.61 24.64
CA ASN A 90 14.46 6.69 25.12
C ASN A 90 15.84 7.03 24.54
N LEU A 91 15.94 7.19 23.21
CA LEU A 91 17.16 7.60 22.51
C LEU A 91 17.71 8.93 23.03
N LYS A 92 16.84 9.93 23.27
CA LYS A 92 17.22 11.24 23.82
C LYS A 92 17.85 11.10 25.22
N LYS A 93 17.27 10.24 26.07
CA LYS A 93 17.79 9.94 27.42
C LYS A 93 19.07 9.08 27.37
N PHE A 94 19.21 8.15 26.41
CA PHE A 94 20.41 7.33 26.18
C PHE A 94 21.61 8.17 25.70
N LEU A 95 21.41 9.00 24.66
CA LEU A 95 22.49 9.82 24.07
C LEU A 95 23.02 10.84 25.08
N LEU A 96 22.13 11.49 25.85
CA LEU A 96 22.52 12.42 26.92
C LEU A 96 23.32 11.73 28.03
N LYS A 97 22.93 10.52 28.45
CA LYS A 97 23.69 9.71 29.42
C LYS A 97 25.03 9.20 28.87
N SER A 98 25.17 9.12 27.56
CA SER A 98 26.36 8.63 26.85
C SER A 98 27.34 9.75 26.43
N ASP A 99 27.14 10.96 26.94
CA ASP A 99 27.89 12.19 26.60
C ASP A 99 27.84 12.57 25.10
N ILE A 100 26.79 12.12 24.38
CA ILE A 100 26.57 12.44 22.97
C ILE A 100 25.61 13.63 22.87
N THR A 101 26.16 14.80 22.58
CA THR A 101 25.44 16.10 22.54
C THR A 101 24.51 16.31 21.33
N MET A 102 24.22 15.26 20.56
CA MET A 102 23.39 15.33 19.34
C MET A 102 21.93 14.98 19.63
N LYS A 103 20.98 15.60 18.93
CA LYS A 103 19.54 15.34 19.08
C LYS A 103 19.12 14.16 18.18
N PRO A 104 18.43 13.12 18.69
CA PRO A 104 17.90 12.06 17.86
C PRO A 104 16.61 12.52 17.16
N ARG A 105 16.48 12.17 15.88
CA ARG A 105 15.27 12.33 15.07
C ARG A 105 14.92 10.95 14.51
N VAL A 106 13.71 10.46 14.76
CA VAL A 106 13.28 9.12 14.32
C VAL A 106 12.26 9.30 13.19
N LEU A 107 12.55 8.74 12.01
CA LEU A 107 11.59 8.64 10.91
C LEU A 107 10.96 7.26 10.91
N LEU A 108 9.64 7.23 10.79
CA LEU A 108 8.82 6.03 10.66
C LEU A 108 8.95 5.44 9.23
N PRO A 109 8.57 4.18 9.01
CA PRO A 109 8.42 3.62 7.67
C PRO A 109 7.43 4.47 6.87
N GLY A 110 7.89 5.13 5.80
CA GLY A 110 7.12 6.14 5.06
C GLY A 110 7.51 7.60 5.33
N GLY A 111 8.58 7.86 6.10
CA GLY A 111 9.24 9.17 6.17
C GLY A 111 8.59 10.22 7.08
N GLY A 112 7.47 9.89 7.75
CA GLY A 112 6.91 10.71 8.81
C GLY A 112 7.84 10.73 10.03
N GLU A 113 8.09 11.89 10.63
CA GLU A 113 8.82 11.95 11.90
C GLU A 113 7.93 11.42 13.04
N MET A 114 8.51 10.61 13.93
CA MET A 114 7.87 10.26 15.20
C MET A 114 7.65 11.54 16.01
N ALA A 115 6.38 11.90 16.21
CA ALA A 115 6.00 12.97 17.12
C ALA A 115 6.58 12.70 18.52
N ASP A 116 6.94 13.76 19.24
CA ASP A 116 7.27 13.63 20.64
C ASP A 116 5.97 13.30 21.40
N GLU A 117 5.83 12.04 21.83
CA GLU A 117 4.79 11.65 22.79
C GLU A 117 5.13 12.34 24.13
N ASP A 118 4.53 13.52 24.36
CA ASP A 118 4.56 14.20 25.65
C ASP A 118 3.77 13.37 26.67
N GLY A 119 4.52 12.75 27.58
CA GLY A 119 4.04 12.08 28.77
C GLY A 119 4.87 12.53 29.95
N GLU A 120 4.35 13.58 30.62
CA GLU A 120 4.70 14.05 31.98
C GLU A 120 6.19 14.14 32.36
N ASP A 121 6.75 15.35 32.29
CA ASP A 121 7.61 15.90 33.35
C ASP A 121 7.74 17.42 33.14
N GLY A 122 6.90 18.20 33.83
CA GLY A 122 6.80 19.65 33.66
C GLY A 122 6.28 20.34 34.91
N ASN A 123 7.08 20.37 35.98
CA ASN A 123 6.80 21.18 37.15
C ASN A 123 7.23 22.64 36.92
N GLU A 124 6.32 23.58 37.20
CA GLU A 124 6.51 25.04 37.40
C GLU A 124 7.09 25.85 36.21
N LEU A 125 6.45 26.91 35.69
CA LEU A 125 5.79 28.01 36.40
C LEU A 125 4.66 28.70 35.58
N ASP A 126 3.52 28.87 36.26
CA ASP A 126 2.69 30.08 36.42
C ASP A 126 2.18 30.93 35.22
N GLY A 127 0.95 31.45 35.35
CA GLY A 127 0.31 32.37 34.38
C GLY A 127 -1.21 32.21 34.21
N ALA A 128 -1.99 32.71 35.18
CA ALA A 128 -3.46 32.65 35.20
C ALA A 128 -4.17 33.45 34.07
N ASP A 129 -5.38 33.00 33.66
CA ASP A 129 -6.65 33.69 34.03
C ASP A 129 -7.88 32.76 33.76
N THR A 130 -9.06 33.24 34.14
CA THR A 130 -10.27 32.50 34.55
C THR A 130 -11.41 32.56 33.52
N GLY A 131 -12.40 31.66 33.64
CA GLY A 131 -13.54 31.62 32.70
C GLY A 131 -14.56 30.51 32.98
N THR A 132 -15.27 30.57 34.11
CA THR A 132 -16.27 29.59 34.57
C THR A 132 -17.58 29.60 33.76
N ALA A 133 -18.17 28.43 33.46
CA ALA A 133 -19.60 28.10 33.67
C ALA A 133 -20.08 26.83 32.92
N GLU A 134 -20.38 25.78 33.67
CA GLU A 134 -21.40 24.74 33.37
C GLU A 134 -22.79 25.23 33.88
N PRO A 135 -23.89 24.45 33.77
CA PRO A 135 -24.41 23.66 32.63
C PRO A 135 -25.92 23.94 32.42
N ASP A 136 -26.61 23.21 31.53
CA ASP A 136 -28.01 22.83 31.79
C ASP A 136 -28.37 21.50 31.07
N ALA A 137 -29.30 20.74 31.66
CA ALA A 137 -29.63 19.38 31.24
C ALA A 137 -31.11 19.01 31.45
N ALA A 138 -31.74 18.47 30.41
CA ALA A 138 -32.98 17.66 30.46
C ALA A 138 -32.95 16.75 29.20
N GLN A 139 -33.10 15.41 29.24
CA GLN A 139 -34.22 14.60 29.77
C GLN A 139 -35.58 15.09 29.21
N ASP A 140 -36.53 14.31 28.68
CA ASP A 140 -36.75 12.86 28.61
C ASP A 140 -37.83 12.60 27.50
N THR A 141 -38.27 11.41 27.03
CA THR A 141 -38.01 9.98 27.30
C THR A 141 -38.23 9.19 25.97
N GLY A 142 -37.89 7.89 25.91
CA GLY A 142 -38.58 6.90 25.06
C GLY A 142 -39.41 5.92 25.92
N PRO A 143 -39.79 4.70 25.46
CA PRO A 143 -39.91 4.15 24.12
C PRO A 143 -41.32 3.52 23.87
N THR A 144 -41.50 2.73 22.80
CA THR A 144 -42.20 1.40 22.73
C THR A 144 -42.91 1.17 21.37
N PRO A 145 -42.71 0.02 20.68
CA PRO A 145 -43.38 -0.36 19.43
C PRO A 145 -44.45 -1.49 19.59
N GLU A 146 -44.96 -1.98 18.45
CA GLU A 146 -45.82 -3.18 18.24
C GLU A 146 -47.33 -3.04 18.54
N PRO A 147 -48.25 -3.84 17.90
CA PRO A 147 -48.06 -5.24 17.47
C PRO A 147 -48.54 -5.67 16.06
N VAL A 148 -48.24 -6.94 15.77
CA VAL A 148 -48.60 -7.76 14.60
C VAL A 148 -50.10 -8.08 14.45
N GLN A 149 -50.51 -8.45 13.22
CA GLN A 149 -51.55 -9.46 12.99
C GLN A 149 -51.35 -10.20 11.66
N ALA A 150 -51.70 -11.49 11.65
CA ALA A 150 -51.61 -12.39 10.49
C ALA A 150 -52.99 -12.65 9.88
N GLY A 151 -53.03 -13.02 8.59
CA GLY A 151 -54.23 -13.44 7.87
C GLY A 151 -53.88 -14.53 6.87
N ASP A 152 -54.45 -15.72 7.06
CA ASP A 152 -54.25 -16.93 6.27
C ASP A 152 -55.24 -17.00 5.10
N SER A 153 -54.81 -17.56 3.95
CA SER A 153 -55.70 -18.27 3.00
C SER A 153 -54.89 -19.10 2.00
N ASP A 154 -55.07 -20.41 2.12
CA ASP A 154 -54.59 -21.47 1.22
C ASP A 154 -55.27 -21.46 -0.16
N ASN A 155 -54.55 -22.01 -1.18
CA ASN A 155 -55.01 -23.08 -2.08
C ASN A 155 -54.49 -22.96 -3.54
N GLY A 156 -53.90 -24.05 -4.06
CA GLY A 156 -54.44 -24.59 -5.32
C GLY A 156 -53.67 -24.48 -6.65
N ASN A 157 -52.50 -25.13 -6.74
CA ASN A 157 -52.07 -26.00 -7.85
C ASN A 157 -51.76 -25.47 -9.30
N ASP A 158 -50.82 -26.20 -9.90
CA ASP A 158 -50.54 -26.51 -11.33
C ASP A 158 -49.74 -25.58 -12.26
N SER A 159 -48.47 -25.95 -12.42
CA SER A 159 -47.75 -26.24 -13.68
C SER A 159 -48.36 -25.76 -15.02
N THR A 160 -47.72 -24.82 -15.71
CA THR A 160 -46.67 -25.09 -16.71
C THR A 160 -46.39 -23.87 -17.61
N ASP A 161 -45.14 -23.84 -18.11
CA ASP A 161 -44.65 -23.13 -19.30
C ASP A 161 -44.80 -21.60 -19.35
N GLY A 162 -43.77 -20.92 -18.81
CA GLY A 162 -43.58 -19.48 -18.91
C GLY A 162 -42.09 -19.14 -18.93
N THR A 163 -41.59 -18.78 -20.11
CA THR A 163 -40.24 -18.29 -20.43
C THR A 163 -39.61 -17.38 -19.35
N PRO A 164 -38.37 -17.66 -18.90
CA PRO A 164 -37.52 -16.66 -18.27
C PRO A 164 -36.42 -16.22 -19.24
N GLY A 165 -36.58 -15.02 -19.80
CA GLY A 165 -35.44 -14.17 -20.09
C GLY A 165 -35.33 -13.15 -18.96
N SER A 166 -34.19 -13.08 -18.27
CA SER A 166 -33.65 -11.86 -17.64
C SER A 166 -32.37 -12.19 -16.87
N ASP A 167 -31.53 -11.17 -16.83
CA ASP A 167 -30.33 -11.07 -16.02
C ASP A 167 -30.48 -11.63 -14.60
N SER A 168 -29.44 -12.33 -14.16
CA SER A 168 -29.19 -12.58 -12.76
C SER A 168 -27.70 -12.40 -12.55
N ASP A 169 -27.31 -11.24 -12.02
CA ASP A 169 -25.96 -11.00 -11.50
C ASP A 169 -25.64 -12.10 -10.48
N MET A 170 -24.91 -13.13 -10.92
CA MET A 170 -24.30 -14.09 -10.00
C MET A 170 -23.12 -13.40 -9.33
N GLN A 171 -23.43 -12.54 -8.37
CA GLN A 171 -22.52 -12.16 -7.32
C GLN A 171 -22.17 -13.45 -6.56
N GLU A 172 -21.10 -14.13 -6.98
CA GLU A 172 -20.62 -15.33 -6.29
C GLU A 172 -20.45 -15.02 -4.80
N ASP A 173 -21.03 -15.86 -3.94
CA ASP A 173 -20.90 -15.72 -2.49
C ASP A 173 -19.41 -15.67 -2.15
N PRO A 174 -18.88 -14.60 -1.52
CA PRO A 174 -17.46 -14.49 -1.21
C PRO A 174 -16.97 -15.69 -0.38
N LEU A 175 -17.84 -16.32 0.44
CA LEU A 175 -17.51 -17.53 1.18
C LEU A 175 -17.39 -18.77 0.29
N ALA A 176 -18.08 -18.81 -0.86
CA ALA A 176 -17.91 -19.86 -1.87
C ALA A 176 -16.52 -19.76 -2.54
N GLY A 177 -16.08 -18.54 -2.83
CA GLY A 177 -14.73 -18.26 -3.33
C GLY A 177 -13.64 -18.65 -2.33
N GLU A 178 -13.78 -18.27 -1.06
CA GLU A 178 -12.89 -18.70 0.02
C GLU A 178 -12.86 -20.23 0.18
N TRP A 179 -14.02 -20.89 0.09
CA TRP A 179 -14.09 -22.35 0.15
C TRP A 179 -13.40 -23.03 -1.03
N ALA A 180 -13.58 -22.52 -2.26
CA ALA A 180 -12.91 -23.06 -3.45
C ALA A 180 -11.38 -22.95 -3.33
N GLN A 181 -10.86 -21.83 -2.83
CA GLN A 181 -9.44 -21.63 -2.54
C GLN A 181 -8.94 -22.61 -1.46
N ALA A 182 -9.69 -22.77 -0.36
CA ALA A 182 -9.35 -23.72 0.69
C ALA A 182 -9.33 -25.18 0.18
N LEU A 183 -10.28 -25.54 -0.68
CA LEU A 183 -10.37 -26.88 -1.28
C LEU A 183 -9.19 -27.17 -2.22
N ALA A 184 -8.78 -26.20 -3.03
CA ALA A 184 -7.60 -26.30 -3.88
C ALA A 184 -6.30 -26.43 -3.06
N ARG A 185 -6.13 -25.59 -2.02
CA ARG A 185 -4.91 -25.53 -1.19
C ARG A 185 -4.74 -26.75 -0.27
N LEU A 186 -5.81 -27.19 0.38
CA LEU A 186 -5.75 -28.21 1.43
C LEU A 186 -6.25 -29.59 1.00
N GLY A 187 -7.10 -29.70 -0.03
CA GLY A 187 -7.60 -31.00 -0.53
C GLY A 187 -6.49 -32.01 -0.84
N PRO A 188 -5.39 -31.64 -1.54
CA PRO A 188 -4.24 -32.53 -1.76
C PRO A 188 -3.53 -32.93 -0.46
N ALA A 189 -3.29 -31.97 0.44
CA ALA A 189 -2.60 -32.22 1.71
C ALA A 189 -3.43 -33.11 2.65
N VAL A 190 -4.75 -32.91 2.70
CA VAL A 190 -5.68 -33.76 3.45
C VAL A 190 -5.72 -35.18 2.87
N ARG A 191 -5.78 -35.34 1.55
CA ARG A 191 -5.71 -36.68 0.92
C ARG A 191 -4.39 -37.39 1.23
N SER A 192 -3.27 -36.67 1.21
CA SER A 192 -1.96 -37.22 1.58
C SER A 192 -1.87 -37.60 3.06
N PHE A 193 -2.42 -36.77 3.96
CA PHE A 193 -2.47 -37.05 5.41
C PHE A 193 -3.41 -38.23 5.73
N ALA A 194 -4.55 -38.31 5.04
CA ALA A 194 -5.52 -39.40 5.18
C ALA A 194 -4.99 -40.76 4.69
N ALA A 195 -3.98 -40.76 3.82
CA ALA A 195 -3.33 -41.96 3.30
C ALA A 195 -2.10 -42.41 4.13
N GLY A 196 -1.72 -41.67 5.17
CA GLY A 196 -0.64 -42.03 6.10
C GLY A 196 -1.13 -42.72 7.37
N ASP A 197 -0.21 -43.32 8.12
CA ASP A 197 -0.48 -44.08 9.36
C ASP A 197 -0.71 -43.21 10.61
N ASP A 198 -1.02 -41.91 10.47
CA ASP A 198 -1.28 -41.04 11.63
C ASP A 198 -2.61 -41.44 12.32
N PRO A 199 -2.67 -41.59 13.65
CA PRO A 199 -3.89 -41.98 14.35
C PRO A 199 -5.07 -40.99 14.19
N LYS A 200 -4.82 -39.77 13.70
CA LYS A 200 -5.83 -38.76 13.36
C LYS A 200 -6.22 -38.76 11.88
N ALA A 201 -5.56 -39.53 11.01
CA ALA A 201 -5.83 -39.58 9.56
C ALA A 201 -7.31 -39.79 9.24
N ALA A 202 -7.95 -40.79 9.85
CA ALA A 202 -9.37 -41.07 9.70
C ALA A 202 -10.28 -39.94 10.25
N THR A 203 -9.84 -39.23 11.30
CA THR A 203 -10.59 -38.08 11.86
C THR A 203 -10.53 -36.87 10.93
N VAL A 204 -9.35 -36.56 10.38
CA VAL A 204 -9.15 -35.45 9.43
C VAL A 204 -9.89 -35.72 8.11
N ALA A 205 -9.79 -36.94 7.57
CA ALA A 205 -10.55 -37.35 6.38
C ALA A 205 -12.07 -37.19 6.55
N LYS A 206 -12.61 -37.66 7.69
CA LYS A 206 -14.05 -37.55 7.99
C LYS A 206 -14.51 -36.11 8.20
N ALA A 207 -13.68 -35.29 8.84
CA ALA A 207 -13.98 -33.87 9.02
C ALA A 207 -14.00 -33.14 7.66
N TRP A 208 -13.01 -33.40 6.80
CA TRP A 208 -12.92 -32.80 5.47
C TRP A 208 -14.09 -33.18 4.55
N ALA A 209 -14.46 -34.46 4.48
CA ALA A 209 -15.64 -34.91 3.73
C ALA A 209 -16.94 -34.29 4.27
N GLY A 210 -17.01 -34.01 5.58
CA GLY A 210 -18.11 -33.25 6.19
C GLY A 210 -18.15 -31.78 5.76
N ALA A 211 -16.99 -31.16 5.55
CA ALA A 211 -16.88 -29.80 5.03
C ALA A 211 -17.28 -29.71 3.54
N GLU A 212 -16.82 -30.66 2.71
CA GLU A 212 -17.25 -30.80 1.31
C GLU A 212 -18.77 -31.00 1.22
N GLY A 213 -19.36 -31.85 2.06
CA GLY A 213 -20.81 -32.07 2.14
C GLY A 213 -21.62 -30.89 2.71
N ALA A 214 -20.98 -29.98 3.46
CA ALA A 214 -21.59 -28.72 3.91
C ALA A 214 -21.55 -27.65 2.80
N ALA A 215 -20.41 -27.50 2.13
CA ALA A 215 -20.25 -26.59 0.99
C ALA A 215 -21.15 -26.97 -0.20
N ALA A 216 -21.34 -28.26 -0.48
CA ALA A 216 -22.31 -28.74 -1.48
C ALA A 216 -23.78 -28.37 -1.17
N LYS A 217 -24.07 -27.87 0.05
CA LYS A 217 -25.37 -27.34 0.49
C LYS A 217 -25.35 -25.82 0.67
N GLY A 218 -24.34 -25.12 0.14
CA GLY A 218 -24.13 -23.68 0.31
C GLY A 218 -23.67 -23.25 1.71
N GLN A 219 -23.32 -24.18 2.61
CA GLN A 219 -22.96 -23.87 4.00
C GLN A 219 -21.47 -23.55 4.16
N TYR A 220 -20.95 -22.65 3.32
CA TYR A 220 -19.51 -22.35 3.22
C TYR A 220 -18.89 -21.91 4.53
N LYS A 221 -19.60 -21.14 5.36
CA LYS A 221 -19.16 -20.76 6.72
C LYS A 221 -18.91 -21.97 7.64
N VAL A 222 -19.69 -23.04 7.49
CA VAL A 222 -19.50 -24.29 8.26
C VAL A 222 -18.30 -25.06 7.71
N ALA A 223 -18.13 -25.10 6.39
CA ALA A 223 -17.00 -25.75 5.72
C ALA A 223 -15.66 -25.07 6.07
N LEU A 224 -15.60 -23.74 6.03
CA LEU A 224 -14.44 -22.94 6.43
C LEU A 224 -14.11 -23.07 7.93
N ALA A 225 -15.11 -23.19 8.80
CA ALA A 225 -14.87 -23.47 10.23
C ALA A 225 -14.27 -24.87 10.51
N VAL A 226 -14.29 -25.78 9.52
CA VAL A 226 -13.57 -27.06 9.57
C VAL A 226 -12.14 -26.90 9.03
N VAL A 227 -11.93 -26.07 8.00
CA VAL A 227 -10.59 -25.71 7.48
C VAL A 227 -9.67 -25.24 8.60
N THR A 228 -10.11 -24.24 9.38
CA THR A 228 -9.32 -23.68 10.50
C THR A 228 -8.95 -24.71 11.58
N LYS A 229 -9.70 -25.82 11.69
CA LYS A 229 -9.41 -26.90 12.64
C LYS A 229 -8.45 -27.95 12.07
N ILE A 230 -8.38 -28.10 10.75
CA ILE A 230 -7.56 -29.09 10.07
C ILE A 230 -6.15 -28.55 9.77
N GLU A 231 -6.01 -27.28 9.41
CA GLU A 231 -4.72 -26.63 9.13
C GLU A 231 -3.63 -26.87 10.19
N PRO A 232 -3.86 -26.64 11.50
CA PRO A 232 -2.83 -26.87 12.53
C PRO A 232 -2.49 -28.36 12.71
N LEU A 233 -3.38 -29.28 12.31
CA LEU A 233 -3.13 -30.72 12.37
C LEU A 233 -2.22 -31.18 11.23
N LEU A 234 -2.35 -30.57 10.04
CA LEU A 234 -1.46 -30.83 8.89
C LEU A 234 -0.07 -30.20 9.10
N GLY A 235 -0.03 -28.94 9.56
CA GLY A 235 1.22 -28.22 9.81
C GLY A 235 2.11 -28.86 10.89
N ALA A 236 1.52 -29.56 11.86
CA ALA A 236 2.25 -30.25 12.93
C ALA A 236 3.09 -31.46 12.45
N GLN A 237 2.77 -32.05 11.29
CA GLN A 237 3.49 -33.19 10.71
C GLN A 237 4.46 -32.79 9.58
N GLY A 238 4.76 -31.49 9.41
CA GLY A 238 5.66 -31.01 8.37
C GLY A 238 5.09 -31.09 6.94
N ILE A 239 3.84 -31.55 6.78
CA ILE A 239 3.11 -31.47 5.50
C ILE A 239 2.75 -30.00 5.27
N ARG A 240 3.63 -29.28 4.58
CA ARG A 240 3.34 -27.92 4.12
C ARG A 240 2.17 -27.96 3.13
N PRO A 241 1.09 -27.19 3.33
CA PRO A 241 0.14 -26.94 2.25
C PRO A 241 0.84 -26.23 1.09
N ALA A 242 0.28 -26.33 -0.11
CA ALA A 242 0.79 -25.64 -1.29
C ALA A 242 0.90 -24.13 -1.03
N PRO A 243 1.89 -23.43 -1.64
CA PRO A 243 2.02 -21.98 -1.51
C PRO A 243 0.71 -21.30 -1.87
N GLU A 244 0.37 -20.29 -1.10
CA GLU A 244 -0.92 -19.62 -1.10
C GLU A 244 -1.14 -18.91 -2.45
N ALA A 245 -2.20 -19.27 -3.17
CA ALA A 245 -2.64 -18.47 -4.31
C ALA A 245 -3.06 -17.08 -3.79
N PRO A 246 -2.72 -15.97 -4.49
CA PRO A 246 -2.92 -14.65 -3.93
C PRO A 246 -4.39 -14.37 -3.61
N GLN A 247 -4.73 -14.16 -2.33
CA GLN A 247 -6.02 -13.60 -1.97
C GLN A 247 -6.11 -12.18 -2.55
N PRO A 248 -7.29 -11.76 -3.06
CA PRO A 248 -7.48 -10.38 -3.51
C PRO A 248 -7.33 -9.44 -2.31
N ASP A 249 -6.30 -8.60 -2.33
CA ASP A 249 -5.99 -7.67 -1.22
C ASP A 249 -7.22 -6.79 -0.90
N PRO A 250 -7.76 -6.85 0.33
CA PRO A 250 -8.88 -5.99 0.74
C PRO A 250 -8.60 -4.49 0.61
N LEU A 251 -7.33 -4.07 0.61
CA LEU A 251 -6.92 -2.69 0.36
C LEU A 251 -6.94 -2.35 -1.13
N ALA A 252 -6.61 -3.28 -2.03
CA ALA A 252 -6.77 -3.11 -3.48
C ALA A 252 -8.25 -2.90 -3.84
N ALA A 253 -9.16 -3.69 -3.25
CA ALA A 253 -10.60 -3.52 -3.44
C ALA A 253 -11.10 -2.14 -2.93
N LYS A 254 -10.61 -1.68 -1.77
CA LYS A 254 -10.92 -0.34 -1.25
C LYS A 254 -10.39 0.77 -2.16
N TRP A 255 -9.16 0.64 -2.67
CA TRP A 255 -8.59 1.60 -3.61
C TRP A 255 -9.43 1.67 -4.90
N ALA A 256 -9.80 0.52 -5.47
CA ALA A 256 -10.66 0.44 -6.66
C ALA A 256 -12.02 1.15 -6.46
N ALA A 257 -12.61 1.08 -5.26
CA ALA A 257 -13.85 1.78 -4.94
C ALA A 257 -13.67 3.31 -4.76
N VAL A 258 -12.56 3.77 -4.18
CA VAL A 258 -12.34 5.19 -3.86
C VAL A 258 -11.77 5.98 -5.03
N ALA A 259 -10.87 5.39 -5.82
CA ALA A 259 -10.09 6.09 -6.84
C ALA A 259 -10.96 6.81 -7.91
N PRO A 260 -12.04 6.24 -8.48
CA PRO A 260 -12.83 6.90 -9.53
C PRO A 260 -13.53 8.17 -9.03
N ALA A 261 -14.04 8.16 -7.79
CA ALA A 261 -14.67 9.32 -7.19
C ALA A 261 -13.65 10.43 -6.89
N LEU A 262 -12.44 10.05 -6.45
CA LEU A 262 -11.36 10.97 -6.18
C LEU A 262 -10.76 11.57 -7.47
N GLU A 263 -10.64 10.77 -8.54
CA GLU A 263 -10.21 11.20 -9.89
C GLU A 263 -11.15 12.28 -10.47
N LYS A 264 -12.46 12.09 -10.28
CA LYS A 264 -13.49 13.07 -10.68
C LYS A 264 -13.36 14.39 -9.89
N LEU A 265 -13.16 14.31 -8.57
CA LEU A 265 -12.91 15.48 -7.71
C LEU A 265 -11.61 16.19 -8.09
N TYR A 266 -10.54 15.43 -8.36
CA TYR A 266 -9.24 15.95 -8.77
C TYR A 266 -9.34 16.73 -10.08
N THR A 267 -9.97 16.13 -11.10
CA THR A 267 -10.21 16.80 -12.40
C THR A 267 -11.01 18.10 -12.24
N ALA A 268 -12.06 18.09 -11.41
CA ALA A 268 -12.89 19.27 -11.14
C ALA A 268 -12.14 20.36 -10.36
N ALA A 269 -11.26 19.99 -9.42
CA ALA A 269 -10.43 20.92 -8.68
C ALA A 269 -9.35 21.55 -9.57
N MET A 270 -8.65 20.76 -10.40
CA MET A 270 -7.57 21.25 -11.25
C MET A 270 -8.08 22.22 -12.33
N ALA A 271 -9.30 22.00 -12.84
CA ALA A 271 -9.97 22.91 -13.77
C ALA A 271 -10.20 24.33 -13.21
N ARG A 272 -10.12 24.52 -11.89
CA ARG A 272 -10.25 25.83 -11.21
C ARG A 272 -8.93 26.56 -10.99
N ASN A 273 -7.81 25.98 -11.42
CA ASN A 273 -6.45 26.50 -11.25
C ASN A 273 -6.14 27.02 -9.82
N PRO A 274 -6.23 26.17 -8.78
CA PRO A 274 -6.02 26.59 -7.41
C PRO A 274 -4.53 26.87 -7.13
N GLU A 275 -4.23 27.79 -6.23
CA GLU A 275 -2.85 28.13 -5.84
C GLU A 275 -2.03 26.92 -5.35
N ASN A 276 -2.69 25.93 -4.76
CA ASN A 276 -2.09 24.68 -4.32
C ASN A 276 -2.09 23.56 -5.38
N ARG A 277 -2.32 23.87 -6.67
CA ARG A 277 -2.35 22.91 -7.80
C ARG A 277 -1.22 21.89 -7.73
N GLN A 278 0.04 22.34 -7.65
CA GLN A 278 1.22 21.46 -7.60
C GLN A 278 1.19 20.49 -6.40
N LYS A 279 0.73 20.94 -5.22
CA LYS A 279 0.63 20.08 -4.02
C LYS A 279 -0.47 19.03 -4.16
N LEU A 280 -1.62 19.42 -4.70
CA LEU A 280 -2.74 18.50 -4.98
C LEU A 280 -2.38 17.49 -6.08
N GLN A 281 -1.62 17.93 -7.08
CA GLN A 281 -1.07 17.11 -8.16
C GLN A 281 -0.06 16.09 -7.64
N ALA A 282 0.94 16.51 -6.87
CA ALA A 282 1.93 15.61 -6.28
C ALA A 282 1.28 14.57 -5.36
N ALA A 283 0.28 14.96 -4.57
CA ALA A 283 -0.50 14.04 -3.75
C ALA A 283 -1.32 13.05 -4.60
N TRP A 284 -1.95 13.48 -5.69
CA TRP A 284 -2.67 12.57 -6.60
C TRP A 284 -1.71 11.59 -7.27
N ALA A 285 -0.61 12.08 -7.85
CA ALA A 285 0.41 11.26 -8.49
C ALA A 285 0.98 10.20 -7.53
N MET A 286 1.40 10.62 -6.33
CA MET A 286 1.91 9.73 -5.30
C MET A 286 0.88 8.67 -4.88
N ALA A 287 -0.41 9.01 -4.77
CA ALA A 287 -1.45 8.03 -4.47
C ALA A 287 -1.59 6.99 -5.60
N THR A 288 -1.59 7.42 -6.87
CA THR A 288 -1.69 6.51 -8.03
C THR A 288 -0.42 5.67 -8.26
N GLU A 289 0.76 6.20 -7.92
CA GLU A 289 2.02 5.48 -7.95
C GLU A 289 2.07 4.40 -6.87
N LYS A 290 1.70 4.76 -5.63
CA LYS A 290 1.61 3.81 -4.52
C LYS A 290 0.64 2.67 -4.78
N ALA A 291 -0.52 2.96 -5.36
CA ALA A 291 -1.45 1.92 -5.80
C ALA A 291 -0.91 1.04 -6.94
N GLY A 292 -0.09 1.60 -7.84
CA GLY A 292 0.57 0.84 -8.91
C GLY A 292 1.68 -0.09 -8.38
N ALA A 293 2.38 0.35 -7.34
CA ALA A 293 3.34 -0.43 -6.58
C ALA A 293 2.69 -1.37 -5.52
N GLN A 294 1.38 -1.58 -5.60
CA GLN A 294 0.57 -2.39 -4.67
C GLN A 294 0.63 -1.95 -3.18
N ASP A 295 1.18 -0.78 -2.88
CA ASP A 295 1.11 -0.10 -1.58
C ASP A 295 -0.25 0.63 -1.45
N TYR A 296 -1.32 -0.17 -1.52
CA TYR A 296 -2.70 0.33 -1.41
C TYR A 296 -2.97 0.98 -0.05
N LYS A 297 -2.21 0.60 1.00
CA LYS A 297 -2.26 1.24 2.31
C LYS A 297 -1.83 2.71 2.21
N ALA A 298 -0.64 2.99 1.69
CA ALA A 298 -0.19 4.38 1.51
C ALA A 298 -1.07 5.14 0.52
N ALA A 299 -1.50 4.50 -0.58
CA ALA A 299 -2.41 5.11 -1.56
C ALA A 299 -3.72 5.59 -0.92
N LEU A 300 -4.34 4.76 -0.07
CA LEU A 300 -5.56 5.12 0.67
C LEU A 300 -5.30 6.23 1.69
N THR A 301 -4.20 6.18 2.46
CA THR A 301 -3.85 7.26 3.40
C THR A 301 -3.63 8.61 2.70
N ILE A 302 -3.05 8.61 1.49
CA ILE A 302 -2.91 9.85 0.70
C ILE A 302 -4.29 10.29 0.19
N ALA A 303 -5.12 9.37 -0.31
CA ALA A 303 -6.47 9.65 -0.78
C ALA A 303 -7.39 10.27 0.31
N GLU A 304 -7.32 9.77 1.54
CA GLU A 304 -8.05 10.30 2.70
C GLU A 304 -7.72 11.76 2.98
N ARG A 305 -6.44 12.14 2.85
CA ARG A 305 -5.96 13.52 3.06
C ARG A 305 -6.22 14.42 1.85
N LEU A 306 -6.18 13.85 0.64
CA LEU A 306 -6.38 14.57 -0.62
C LEU A 306 -7.86 14.94 -0.83
N LYS A 307 -8.79 14.03 -0.51
CA LYS A 307 -10.24 14.24 -0.68
C LYS A 307 -10.75 15.59 -0.10
N PRO A 308 -10.57 15.92 1.20
CA PRO A 308 -11.06 17.18 1.76
C PRO A 308 -10.39 18.42 1.13
N ALA A 309 -9.12 18.32 0.72
CA ALA A 309 -8.42 19.41 0.06
C ALA A 309 -8.96 19.70 -1.35
N LEU A 310 -9.34 18.65 -2.11
CA LEU A 310 -10.03 18.79 -3.40
C LEU A 310 -11.47 19.30 -3.22
N ASP A 311 -12.21 18.76 -2.25
CA ASP A 311 -13.55 19.23 -1.88
C ASP A 311 -13.54 20.73 -1.54
N ALA A 312 -12.54 21.23 -0.82
CA ALA A 312 -12.39 22.64 -0.49
C ALA A 312 -12.21 23.51 -1.76
N VAL A 313 -11.37 23.09 -2.70
CA VAL A 313 -11.19 23.80 -3.99
C VAL A 313 -12.46 23.78 -4.84
N VAL A 314 -13.22 22.68 -4.83
CA VAL A 314 -14.47 22.53 -5.59
C VAL A 314 -15.65 23.29 -4.93
N LYS A 315 -15.56 23.61 -3.63
CA LYS A 315 -16.55 24.41 -2.90
C LYS A 315 -16.24 25.90 -2.83
N ALA A 316 -14.97 26.30 -2.92
CA ALA A 316 -14.58 27.70 -2.99
C ALA A 316 -15.26 28.42 -4.17
N ALA A 317 -15.56 29.72 -4.02
CA ALA A 317 -15.93 30.54 -5.16
C ALA A 317 -14.73 30.68 -6.12
N PRO A 318 -14.94 30.77 -7.45
CA PRO A 318 -13.84 31.01 -8.38
C PRO A 318 -13.14 32.33 -8.02
N ALA A 319 -11.82 32.28 -7.86
CA ALA A 319 -11.03 33.46 -7.52
C ALA A 319 -11.15 34.53 -8.63
N ALA A 320 -11.38 35.77 -8.23
CA ALA A 320 -11.47 36.88 -9.18
C ALA A 320 -10.10 37.16 -9.81
N ALA A 321 -10.06 37.20 -11.15
CA ALA A 321 -8.91 37.62 -11.96
C ALA A 321 -7.60 36.84 -11.75
N ALA A 322 -7.64 35.52 -11.90
CA ALA A 322 -6.49 34.79 -12.43
C ALA A 322 -6.27 35.14 -13.92
N PRO A 323 -5.04 35.04 -14.49
CA PRO A 323 -4.83 35.19 -15.94
C PRO A 323 -5.76 34.24 -16.71
N GLU A 324 -6.28 34.66 -17.87
CA GLU A 324 -7.31 33.93 -18.63
C GLU A 324 -6.89 32.48 -18.88
N VAL A 325 -7.41 31.57 -18.06
CA VAL A 325 -7.20 30.13 -18.18
C VAL A 325 -7.98 29.67 -19.42
N PRO A 326 -7.31 29.15 -20.46
CA PRO A 326 -8.01 28.76 -21.69
C PRO A 326 -9.05 27.67 -21.45
N ARG A 327 -10.11 27.65 -22.26
CA ARG A 327 -11.31 26.82 -22.01
C ARG A 327 -11.09 25.31 -22.22
N ASP A 328 -9.94 24.94 -22.78
CA ASP A 328 -9.52 23.60 -23.17
C ASP A 328 -8.60 22.89 -22.15
N VAL A 329 -8.34 23.51 -20.97
CA VAL A 329 -7.50 22.88 -19.93
C VAL A 329 -8.03 21.53 -19.43
N VAL A 330 -9.33 21.28 -19.50
CA VAL A 330 -9.95 20.02 -19.04
C VAL A 330 -9.51 18.81 -19.89
N PRO A 331 -9.55 18.85 -21.23
CA PRO A 331 -8.90 17.86 -22.10
C PRO A 331 -7.44 17.53 -21.74
N PHE A 332 -6.58 18.52 -21.51
CA PHE A 332 -5.18 18.28 -21.16
C PHE A 332 -5.03 17.67 -19.76
N GLN A 333 -5.82 18.12 -18.78
CA GLN A 333 -5.84 17.52 -17.44
C GLN A 333 -6.28 16.05 -17.48
N LYS A 334 -7.31 15.72 -18.26
CA LYS A 334 -7.76 14.32 -18.46
C LYS A 334 -6.66 13.48 -19.12
N SER A 335 -5.97 14.05 -20.10
CA SER A 335 -4.84 13.40 -20.78
C SER A 335 -3.69 13.08 -19.83
N ARG A 336 -3.38 14.01 -18.91
CA ARG A 336 -2.37 13.82 -17.86
C ARG A 336 -2.77 12.69 -16.90
N VAL A 337 -4.01 12.69 -16.41
CA VAL A 337 -4.54 11.65 -15.51
C VAL A 337 -4.55 10.28 -16.21
N LEU A 338 -4.92 10.22 -17.49
CA LEU A 338 -4.87 9.01 -18.31
C LEU A 338 -3.46 8.43 -18.40
N TRP A 339 -2.44 9.27 -18.61
CA TRP A 339 -1.05 8.81 -18.64
C TRP A 339 -0.58 8.30 -17.28
N ALA A 340 -0.82 9.03 -16.19
CA ALA A 340 -0.50 8.59 -14.83
C ALA A 340 -1.09 7.20 -14.50
N LYS A 341 -2.38 7.02 -14.83
CA LYS A 341 -3.07 5.74 -14.68
C LYS A 341 -2.46 4.64 -15.55
N THR A 342 -2.11 4.95 -16.80
CA THR A 342 -1.45 4.02 -17.72
C THR A 342 -0.10 3.56 -17.17
N ARG A 343 0.75 4.47 -16.70
CA ARG A 343 2.05 4.15 -16.08
C ARG A 343 1.90 3.27 -14.83
N SER A 344 0.87 3.53 -14.02
CA SER A 344 0.51 2.71 -12.86
C SER A 344 0.08 1.29 -13.27
N THR A 345 -0.77 1.16 -14.31
CA THR A 345 -1.15 -0.14 -14.88
C THR A 345 0.05 -0.88 -15.47
N MET A 346 0.93 -0.25 -16.24
CA MET A 346 2.12 -0.89 -16.81
C MET A 346 3.03 -1.50 -15.74
N ARG A 347 3.24 -0.79 -14.62
CA ARG A 347 4.00 -1.31 -13.46
C ARG A 347 3.27 -2.49 -12.79
N SER A 348 1.96 -2.41 -12.62
CA SER A 348 1.17 -3.50 -12.02
C SER A 348 1.17 -4.77 -12.87
N GLU A 349 0.99 -4.63 -14.20
CA GLU A 349 1.07 -5.74 -15.15
C GLU A 349 2.46 -6.39 -15.14
N LEU A 350 3.53 -5.58 -15.11
CA LEU A 350 4.89 -6.10 -15.02
C LEU A 350 5.18 -6.79 -13.69
N GLY A 351 4.61 -6.30 -12.58
CA GLY A 351 4.68 -6.96 -11.27
C GLY A 351 3.98 -8.32 -11.25
N LYS A 352 2.87 -8.49 -12.00
CA LYS A 352 2.25 -9.82 -12.20
C LYS A 352 3.20 -10.76 -12.94
N LEU A 353 3.85 -10.27 -14.00
CA LEU A 353 4.82 -11.06 -14.76
C LEU A 353 6.03 -11.45 -13.89
N GLN A 354 6.62 -10.51 -13.15
CA GLN A 354 7.70 -10.79 -12.20
C GLN A 354 7.27 -11.86 -11.17
N SER A 355 6.11 -11.71 -10.55
CA SER A 355 5.59 -12.67 -9.58
C SER A 355 5.42 -14.08 -10.17
N ALA A 356 4.99 -14.18 -11.44
CA ALA A 356 4.85 -15.45 -12.14
C ALA A 356 6.21 -16.08 -12.50
N ILE A 357 7.20 -15.26 -12.85
CA ILE A 357 8.59 -15.69 -13.10
C ILE A 357 9.21 -16.21 -11.80
N ASP A 358 9.10 -15.47 -10.69
CA ASP A 358 9.64 -15.85 -9.38
C ASP A 358 8.97 -17.13 -8.84
N ALA A 359 7.67 -17.32 -9.10
CA ALA A 359 6.96 -18.55 -8.77
C ALA A 359 7.49 -19.77 -9.54
N VAL A 360 7.95 -19.61 -10.79
CA VAL A 360 8.59 -20.69 -11.56
C VAL A 360 10.04 -20.91 -11.11
N ALA A 361 10.80 -19.84 -10.88
CA ALA A 361 12.19 -19.90 -10.41
C ALA A 361 12.31 -20.62 -9.06
N SER A 362 11.44 -20.28 -8.10
CA SER A 362 11.41 -20.91 -6.77
C SER A 362 11.02 -22.40 -6.79
N GLN A 363 10.32 -22.87 -7.84
CA GLN A 363 10.02 -24.29 -8.05
C GLN A 363 11.13 -25.05 -8.78
N ASN A 364 12.02 -24.34 -9.48
CA ASN A 364 13.06 -24.91 -10.33
C ASN A 364 14.41 -24.30 -9.95
N ALA A 365 14.92 -24.62 -8.76
CA ALA A 365 16.14 -24.02 -8.19
C ALA A 365 17.43 -24.28 -9.02
N ASP A 366 17.38 -25.20 -9.99
CA ASP A 366 18.46 -25.46 -10.95
C ASP A 366 18.45 -24.51 -12.17
N LEU A 367 17.42 -23.65 -12.30
CA LEU A 367 17.32 -22.65 -13.35
C LEU A 367 17.68 -21.26 -12.80
N GLU A 368 18.77 -20.67 -13.30
CA GLU A 368 19.10 -19.26 -13.07
C GLU A 368 18.14 -18.36 -13.86
N ILE A 369 17.00 -18.05 -13.25
CA ILE A 369 15.99 -17.12 -13.77
C ILE A 369 16.04 -15.84 -12.93
N ASP A 370 16.47 -14.74 -13.54
CA ASP A 370 16.50 -13.41 -12.93
C ASP A 370 15.35 -12.55 -13.48
N SER A 371 14.54 -12.01 -12.57
CA SER A 371 13.39 -11.14 -12.84
C SER A 371 13.62 -9.69 -12.40
N SER A 372 14.78 -9.39 -11.79
CA SER A 372 15.01 -8.12 -11.08
C SER A 372 15.08 -6.91 -12.01
N GLY A 373 15.70 -7.06 -13.18
CA GLY A 373 15.86 -5.98 -14.18
C GLY A 373 14.60 -5.63 -14.98
N LEU A 374 13.48 -6.34 -14.80
CA LEU A 374 12.26 -6.11 -15.60
C LEU A 374 11.80 -4.64 -15.57
N PHE A 375 11.81 -4.02 -14.38
CA PHE A 375 11.32 -2.66 -14.18
C PHE A 375 12.20 -1.56 -14.79
N GLU A 376 13.48 -1.84 -15.09
CA GLU A 376 14.39 -0.89 -15.75
C GLU A 376 13.85 -0.50 -17.13
N HIS A 377 13.22 -1.44 -17.84
CA HIS A 377 12.55 -1.17 -19.12
C HIS A 377 11.37 -0.19 -19.02
N LEU A 378 10.81 0.04 -17.82
CA LEU A 378 9.75 1.02 -17.60
C LEU A 378 10.25 2.42 -17.22
N GLU A 379 11.55 2.60 -16.93
CA GLU A 379 12.09 3.90 -16.51
C GLU A 379 11.98 4.98 -17.60
N VAL A 380 12.01 4.57 -18.87
CA VAL A 380 11.79 5.45 -20.03
C VAL A 380 10.38 6.06 -20.06
N PHE A 381 9.40 5.47 -19.35
CA PHE A 381 8.06 6.04 -19.18
C PHE A 381 8.01 6.85 -17.87
N ASP A 382 8.79 7.93 -17.86
CA ASP A 382 8.86 8.90 -16.78
C ASP A 382 7.61 9.79 -16.69
N ASP A 383 7.67 10.83 -15.87
CA ASP A 383 6.61 11.82 -15.67
C ASP A 383 6.73 13.04 -16.60
N ALA A 384 7.70 13.09 -17.51
CA ALA A 384 7.95 14.26 -18.36
C ALA A 384 6.73 14.65 -19.21
N LEU A 385 5.98 13.69 -19.76
CA LEU A 385 4.72 13.96 -20.46
C LEU A 385 3.63 14.51 -19.52
N GLU A 386 3.59 14.10 -18.26
CA GLU A 386 2.64 14.65 -17.29
C GLU A 386 2.95 16.10 -16.95
N ASP A 387 4.23 16.44 -16.82
CA ASP A 387 4.71 17.79 -16.52
C ASP A 387 4.48 18.74 -17.71
N ILE A 388 4.73 18.29 -18.95
CA ILE A 388 4.42 19.09 -20.14
C ILE A 388 2.90 19.33 -20.25
N LEU A 389 2.08 18.30 -19.99
CA LEU A 389 0.62 18.43 -20.00
C LEU A 389 0.11 19.39 -18.90
N ASP A 390 0.68 19.37 -17.70
CA ASP A 390 0.32 20.35 -16.64
C ASP A 390 0.75 21.78 -17.03
N ARG A 391 1.95 21.96 -17.61
CA ARG A 391 2.40 23.27 -18.12
C ARG A 391 1.46 23.82 -19.19
N ILE A 392 0.91 23.00 -20.07
CA ILE A 392 -0.13 23.43 -21.02
C ILE A 392 -1.36 23.99 -20.28
N THR A 393 -1.76 23.42 -19.14
CA THR A 393 -2.90 23.89 -18.35
C THR A 393 -2.68 25.15 -17.51
N THR A 394 -1.45 25.66 -17.44
CA THR A 394 -1.12 26.96 -16.81
C THR A 394 -0.72 28.04 -17.82
N THR A 395 -0.25 27.64 -19.00
CA THR A 395 0.21 28.56 -20.06
C THR A 395 -0.98 29.13 -20.84
N PRO A 396 -1.11 30.45 -21.02
CA PRO A 396 -2.11 31.08 -21.86
C PRO A 396 -2.02 30.68 -23.35
N ASP A 397 -3.04 30.99 -24.13
CA ASP A 397 -3.03 30.74 -25.58
C ASP A 397 -1.97 31.59 -26.29
N GLY A 398 -1.16 30.94 -27.14
CA GLY A 398 -0.07 31.59 -27.87
C GLY A 398 1.05 30.63 -28.28
N GLN A 399 2.14 31.20 -28.80
CA GLN A 399 3.27 30.44 -29.35
C GLN A 399 3.94 29.52 -28.31
N GLU A 400 3.99 29.92 -27.04
CA GLU A 400 4.59 29.10 -25.97
C GLU A 400 3.78 27.82 -25.70
N ARG A 401 2.45 27.93 -25.61
CA ARG A 401 1.55 26.78 -25.46
C ARG A 401 1.62 25.85 -26.66
N GLU A 402 1.67 26.39 -27.88
CA GLU A 402 1.84 25.59 -29.10
C GLU A 402 3.22 24.91 -29.18
N ALA A 403 4.27 25.50 -28.59
CA ALA A 403 5.56 24.84 -28.41
C ALA A 403 5.49 23.70 -27.37
N LEU A 404 4.74 23.88 -26.27
CA LEU A 404 4.50 22.81 -25.29
C LEU A 404 3.71 21.63 -25.88
N LYS A 405 2.67 21.89 -26.69
CA LYS A 405 1.94 20.83 -27.41
C LYS A 405 2.89 20.00 -28.28
N LYS A 406 3.80 20.64 -29.01
CA LYS A 406 4.83 19.96 -29.83
C LYS A 406 5.82 19.16 -28.99
N GLN A 407 6.25 19.67 -27.82
CA GLN A 407 7.09 18.92 -26.88
C GLN A 407 6.38 17.67 -26.36
N ALA A 408 5.09 17.75 -26.03
CA ALA A 408 4.29 16.59 -25.61
C ALA A 408 4.14 15.55 -26.72
N ILE A 409 3.96 15.97 -27.98
CA ILE A 409 3.92 15.07 -29.15
C ILE A 409 5.28 14.34 -29.32
N ALA A 410 6.40 15.06 -29.24
CA ALA A 410 7.73 14.45 -29.35
C ALA A 410 8.04 13.45 -28.21
N ALA A 411 7.56 13.71 -26.99
CA ALA A 411 7.63 12.75 -25.89
C ALA A 411 6.79 11.49 -26.18
N ILE A 412 5.57 11.65 -26.70
CA ILE A 412 4.71 10.54 -27.11
C ILE A 412 5.36 9.69 -28.21
N GLU A 413 5.95 10.31 -29.23
CA GLU A 413 6.67 9.60 -30.30
C GLU A 413 7.85 8.79 -29.74
N SER A 414 8.61 9.37 -28.80
CA SER A 414 9.72 8.70 -28.12
C SER A 414 9.25 7.48 -27.30
N TYR A 415 8.15 7.62 -26.56
CA TYR A 415 7.53 6.51 -25.82
C TYR A 415 6.97 5.43 -26.76
N GLN A 416 6.34 5.80 -27.88
CA GLN A 416 5.86 4.85 -28.90
C GLN A 416 7.01 4.07 -29.55
N ALA A 417 8.15 4.71 -29.80
CA ALA A 417 9.36 4.03 -30.26
C ALA A 417 9.89 3.03 -29.23
N ALA A 418 9.94 3.40 -27.94
CA ALA A 418 10.34 2.51 -26.86
C ALA A 418 9.42 1.28 -26.72
N LEU A 419 8.09 1.49 -26.79
CA LEU A 419 7.08 0.42 -26.80
C LEU A 419 7.15 -0.50 -28.03
N SER A 420 7.76 -0.03 -29.12
CA SER A 420 7.98 -0.82 -30.34
C SER A 420 9.25 -1.68 -30.29
N SER A 421 10.00 -1.66 -29.19
CA SER A 421 11.16 -2.52 -28.98
C SER A 421 10.75 -4.00 -28.79
N GLY A 422 11.66 -4.92 -29.12
CA GLY A 422 11.41 -6.36 -29.06
C GLY A 422 10.92 -6.84 -27.69
N PHE A 423 11.50 -6.28 -26.61
CA PHE A 423 11.15 -6.58 -25.22
C PHE A 423 9.63 -6.51 -24.96
N PHE A 424 8.97 -5.40 -25.33
CA PHE A 424 7.55 -5.23 -25.05
C PHE A 424 6.65 -6.13 -25.90
N SER A 425 7.08 -6.47 -27.12
CA SER A 425 6.40 -7.47 -27.94
C SER A 425 6.50 -8.88 -27.31
N ASP A 426 7.66 -9.26 -26.77
CA ASP A 426 7.83 -10.55 -26.10
C ASP A 426 7.13 -10.60 -24.75
N VAL A 427 7.15 -9.51 -23.97
CA VAL A 427 6.41 -9.37 -22.72
C VAL A 427 4.89 -9.53 -22.92
N ASP A 428 4.28 -8.87 -23.92
CA ASP A 428 2.82 -8.98 -24.12
C ASP A 428 2.38 -10.32 -24.77
N LYS A 429 3.24 -11.00 -25.54
CA LYS A 429 2.82 -12.14 -26.40
C LYS A 429 3.53 -13.46 -26.14
N ASN A 430 4.81 -13.43 -25.79
CA ASN A 430 5.71 -14.59 -25.82
C ASN A 430 6.32 -14.92 -24.45
N ASN A 431 5.93 -14.22 -23.38
CA ASN A 431 6.59 -14.35 -22.08
C ASN A 431 6.49 -15.77 -21.48
N GLY A 432 5.39 -16.50 -21.72
CA GLY A 432 5.22 -17.89 -21.29
C GLY A 432 4.90 -18.11 -19.80
N PHE A 433 4.80 -17.04 -18.99
CA PHE A 433 4.51 -17.08 -17.55
C PHE A 433 3.09 -16.60 -17.21
N ALA A 434 2.66 -15.44 -17.74
CA ALA A 434 1.37 -14.83 -17.42
C ALA A 434 0.83 -13.94 -18.54
N PRO A 435 -0.49 -13.89 -18.79
CA PRO A 435 -1.07 -12.91 -19.71
C PRO A 435 -0.94 -11.50 -19.13
N VAL A 436 -0.31 -10.60 -19.89
CA VAL A 436 -0.16 -9.17 -19.53
C VAL A 436 -0.47 -8.29 -20.75
N ALA A 437 -0.88 -7.05 -20.49
CA ALA A 437 -1.31 -6.10 -21.52
C ALA A 437 -0.64 -4.72 -21.40
N ILE A 438 0.69 -4.68 -21.38
CA ILE A 438 1.48 -3.46 -21.17
C ILE A 438 1.46 -2.59 -22.43
N THR A 439 1.87 -3.15 -23.57
CA THR A 439 2.06 -2.40 -24.83
C THR A 439 0.74 -1.87 -25.36
N SER A 440 -0.28 -2.74 -25.42
CA SER A 440 -1.61 -2.38 -25.93
C SER A 440 -2.28 -1.27 -25.09
N THR A 441 -2.21 -1.35 -23.77
CA THR A 441 -2.69 -0.30 -22.86
C THR A 441 -1.96 1.03 -23.09
N ALA A 442 -0.62 0.99 -23.18
CA ALA A 442 0.20 2.17 -23.35
C ALA A 442 -0.03 2.88 -24.69
N VAL A 443 -0.02 2.15 -25.80
CA VAL A 443 -0.25 2.68 -27.15
C VAL A 443 -1.64 3.33 -27.29
N ASN A 444 -2.68 2.69 -26.74
CA ASN A 444 -4.05 3.23 -26.77
C ASN A 444 -4.18 4.57 -26.03
N SER A 445 -3.56 4.69 -24.85
CA SER A 445 -3.53 5.94 -24.09
C SER A 445 -2.72 7.02 -24.81
N LEU A 446 -1.53 6.70 -25.30
CA LEU A 446 -0.67 7.66 -26.03
C LEU A 446 -1.35 8.18 -27.32
N SER A 447 -2.04 7.31 -28.07
CA SER A 447 -2.85 7.70 -29.23
C SER A 447 -4.00 8.64 -28.84
N THR A 448 -4.66 8.38 -27.70
CA THR A 448 -5.74 9.23 -27.18
C THR A 448 -5.22 10.62 -26.79
N ILE A 449 -4.07 10.69 -26.12
CA ILE A 449 -3.42 11.96 -25.72
C ILE A 449 -2.95 12.74 -26.96
N SER A 450 -2.30 12.07 -27.92
CA SER A 450 -1.87 12.68 -29.19
C SER A 450 -3.04 13.34 -29.95
N ARG A 451 -4.22 12.70 -29.96
CA ARG A 451 -5.44 13.28 -30.55
C ARG A 451 -5.91 14.54 -29.81
N VAL A 452 -5.77 14.62 -28.48
CA VAL A 452 -6.11 15.81 -27.69
C VAL A 452 -5.09 16.94 -27.92
N LEU A 453 -3.82 16.62 -28.09
CA LEU A 453 -2.76 17.60 -28.41
C LEU A 453 -2.84 18.17 -29.82
N SER A 454 -3.51 17.46 -30.73
CA SER A 454 -3.68 17.83 -32.15
C SER A 454 -5.02 18.53 -32.44
N ALA A 455 -5.83 18.79 -31.41
CA ALA A 455 -7.11 19.49 -31.47
C ALA A 455 -6.96 20.98 -31.08
#